data_AF-A0A3A9JCP4-F1
#
_entry.id   AF-A0A3A9JCP4-F1
#
_cell.length_a   1.000
_cell.length_b   1.000
_cell.length_c   1.000
_cell.angle_alpha   90.00
_cell.angle_beta   90.00
_cell.angle_gamma   90.00
#
_symmetry.space_group_name_H-M   'P 1'
#
loop_
_entity.id
_entity.type
_entity.pdbx_description
1 polymer ?
#
loop_
_entity_poly.entity_id
_entity_poly.type
_entity_poly.pdbx_seq_one_letter_code
_entity_poly.pdbx_strand_id
1 'polypeptide(L)'
;MDLLHSLPTLGAILGTFLLAGLVKGVIGLGLPTIAMGLLGTLMPPAEAAALLVLPSLVTNFWQFMGGPALPPLLRRLGPMLAAVALGTLAGVWAGLLPG
;
A
#
# COMPACT_ATOMS: atom_id res chain seq x y z
N MET A 1 -33.41 -4.06 11.70
CA MET A 1 -32.98 -2.67 12.00
C MET A 1 -31.46 -2.52 11.87
N ASP A 2 -30.78 -3.55 11.37
CA ASP A 2 -29.32 -3.66 11.25
C ASP A 2 -28.78 -3.07 9.94
N LEU A 3 -29.59 -3.06 8.88
CA LEU A 3 -29.21 -2.52 7.57
C LEU A 3 -29.04 -0.98 7.59
N LEU A 4 -29.86 -0.28 8.37
CA LEU A 4 -29.79 1.17 8.52
C LEU A 4 -28.51 1.64 9.24
N HIS A 5 -27.96 0.81 10.13
CA HIS A 5 -26.68 1.05 10.80
C HIS A 5 -25.48 0.68 9.93
N SER A 6 -25.68 -0.15 8.90
CA SER A 6 -24.64 -0.64 7.99
C SER A 6 -24.36 0.32 6.83
N LEU A 7 -25.38 1.05 6.38
CA LEU A 7 -25.30 2.09 5.34
C LEU A 7 -24.25 3.20 5.61
N PRO A 8 -24.20 3.82 6.80
CA PRO A 8 -23.20 4.85 7.09
C PRO A 8 -21.77 4.27 7.13
N THR A 9 -21.61 3.05 7.64
CA THR A 9 -20.31 2.36 7.68
C THR A 9 -19.80 2.05 6.28
N LEU A 10 -20.68 1.57 5.39
CA LEU A 10 -20.34 1.29 3.99
C LEU A 10 -19.98 2.60 3.24
N GLY A 11 -20.70 3.68 3.52
CA GLY A 11 -20.40 5.01 2.99
C GLY A 11 -19.03 5.52 3.44
N ALA A 12 -18.67 5.32 4.70
CA ALA A 12 -17.35 5.70 5.24
C ALA A 12 -16.21 4.90 4.60
N ILE A 13 -16.41 3.59 4.37
CA ILE A 13 -15.44 2.73 3.69
C ILE A 13 -15.23 3.20 2.24
N LEU A 14 -16.31 3.38 1.48
CA LEU A 14 -16.25 3.88 0.10
C LEU A 14 -15.58 5.25 0.02
N GLY A 15 -15.95 6.18 0.90
CA GLY A 15 -15.35 7.50 0.97
C GLY A 15 -13.85 7.46 1.24
N THR A 16 -13.40 6.58 2.15
CA THR A 16 -11.97 6.41 2.47
C THR A 16 -11.20 5.87 1.28
N PHE A 17 -11.72 4.87 0.57
CA PHE A 17 -11.06 4.32 -0.62
C PHE A 17 -11.02 5.30 -1.79
N LEU A 18 -12.08 6.11 -1.98
CA LEU A 18 -12.11 7.17 -3.00
C LEU A 18 -11.10 8.28 -2.70
N LEU A 19 -11.07 8.78 -1.46
CA LEU A 19 -10.08 9.78 -1.02
C LEU A 19 -8.66 9.26 -1.15
N ALA A 20 -8.40 8.07 -0.63
CA ALA A 20 -7.08 7.47 -0.70
C ALA A 20 -6.67 7.20 -2.16
N GLY A 21 -7.60 6.79 -3.03
CA GLY A 21 -7.39 6.60 -4.47
C GLY A 21 -7.07 7.91 -5.20
N LEU A 22 -7.77 9.00 -4.88
CA LEU A 22 -7.51 10.35 -5.38
C LEU A 22 -6.12 10.83 -4.95
N VAL A 23 -5.77 10.66 -3.67
CA VAL A 23 -4.46 11.04 -3.12
C VAL A 23 -3.34 10.19 -3.75
N LYS A 24 -3.57 8.90 -4.02
CA LYS A 24 -2.62 8.06 -4.78
C LYS A 24 -2.49 8.55 -6.23
N GLY A 25 -3.58 8.98 -6.86
CA GLY A 25 -3.57 9.55 -8.21
C GLY A 25 -2.84 10.88 -8.33
N VAL A 26 -2.88 11.72 -7.29
CA VAL A 26 -2.25 13.05 -7.29
C VAL A 26 -0.82 13.05 -6.72
N ILE A 27 -0.52 12.19 -5.74
CA ILE A 27 0.73 12.22 -4.95
C ILE A 27 1.57 10.93 -5.12
N GLY A 28 1.01 9.85 -5.70
CA GLY A 28 1.71 8.59 -5.95
C GLY A 28 1.81 7.63 -4.76
N LEU A 29 1.74 8.11 -3.49
CA LEU A 29 1.96 7.26 -2.30
C LEU A 29 1.10 7.58 -1.06
N GLY A 30 -0.01 8.31 -1.15
CA GLY A 30 -0.76 8.69 0.08
C GLY A 30 -1.78 7.67 0.62
N LEU A 31 -2.17 6.67 -0.19
CA LEU A 31 -3.21 5.71 0.16
C LEU A 31 -2.86 4.84 1.39
N PRO A 32 -1.65 4.25 1.52
CA PRO A 32 -1.31 3.45 2.69
C PRO A 32 -1.25 4.27 3.99
N THR A 33 -0.77 5.52 3.91
CA THR A 33 -0.58 6.38 5.09
C THR A 33 -1.91 6.83 5.69
N ILE A 34 -2.84 7.28 4.84
CA ILE A 34 -4.15 7.74 5.29
C ILE A 34 -5.01 6.55 5.72
N ALA A 35 -5.03 5.49 4.93
CA ALA A 35 -5.88 4.35 5.21
C ALA A 35 -5.39 3.53 6.41
N MET A 36 -4.07 3.34 6.63
CA MET A 36 -3.61 2.73 7.89
C MET A 36 -3.85 3.63 9.10
N GLY A 37 -3.68 4.95 8.94
CA GLY A 37 -3.95 5.90 10.01
C GLY A 37 -5.42 5.89 10.47
N LEU A 38 -6.36 5.69 9.55
CA LEU A 38 -7.79 5.62 9.86
C LEU A 38 -8.24 4.20 10.23
N LEU A 39 -7.92 3.19 9.43
CA LEU A 39 -8.34 1.81 9.68
C LEU A 39 -7.67 1.21 10.94
N GLY A 40 -6.42 1.57 11.23
CA GLY A 40 -5.73 1.12 12.44
C GLY A 40 -6.36 1.61 13.75
N THR A 41 -7.25 2.61 13.70
CA THR A 41 -8.04 3.02 14.88
C THR A 41 -9.28 2.14 15.11
N LEU A 42 -9.70 1.40 14.08
CA LEU A 42 -10.94 0.63 14.07
C LEU A 42 -10.70 -0.89 14.07
N MET A 43 -9.54 -1.35 13.61
CA MET A 43 -9.20 -2.78 13.51
C MET A 43 -7.71 -3.02 13.78
N PRO A 44 -7.32 -4.28 14.07
CA PRO A 44 -5.92 -4.63 14.22
C PRO A 44 -5.08 -4.21 13.00
N PRO A 45 -3.86 -3.69 13.20
CA PRO A 45 -3.02 -3.19 12.10
C PRO A 45 -2.76 -4.22 11.00
N ALA A 46 -2.70 -5.51 11.36
CA ALA A 46 -2.52 -6.59 10.40
C ALA A 46 -3.69 -6.70 9.39
N GLU A 47 -4.93 -6.50 9.86
CA GLU A 47 -6.13 -6.58 9.03
C GLU A 47 -6.25 -5.36 8.10
N ALA A 48 -6.01 -4.18 8.65
CA ALA A 48 -6.00 -2.94 7.88
C ALA A 48 -4.94 -2.97 6.76
N ALA A 49 -3.76 -3.53 7.05
CA ALA A 49 -2.71 -3.72 6.05
C ALA A 49 -3.15 -4.70 4.95
N ALA A 50 -3.78 -5.82 5.31
CA ALA A 50 -4.26 -6.80 4.33
C ALA A 50 -5.29 -6.22 3.35
N LEU A 51 -6.24 -5.42 3.86
CA LEU A 51 -7.26 -4.73 3.04
C LEU A 51 -6.66 -3.67 2.10
N LEU A 52 -5.54 -3.06 2.46
CA LEU A 52 -4.84 -2.08 1.62
C LEU A 52 -3.90 -2.70 0.60
N VAL A 53 -3.22 -3.77 0.99
CA VAL A 53 -2.23 -4.45 0.16
C VAL A 53 -2.90 -5.06 -1.05
N LEU A 54 -3.99 -5.82 -0.88
CA LEU A 54 -4.66 -6.52 -1.98
C LEU A 54 -5.01 -5.59 -3.18
N PRO A 55 -5.80 -4.52 -3.00
CA PRO A 55 -6.20 -3.65 -4.11
C PRO A 55 -5.02 -2.85 -4.69
N SER A 56 -4.05 -2.48 -3.84
CA SER A 56 -2.83 -1.82 -4.31
C SER A 56 -1.97 -2.74 -5.15
N LEU A 57 -1.85 -4.02 -4.76
CA LEU A 57 -1.08 -5.02 -5.50
C LEU A 57 -1.68 -5.26 -6.88
N VAL A 58 -3.01 -5.46 -6.93
CA VAL A 58 -3.75 -5.70 -8.18
C VAL A 58 -3.59 -4.52 -9.14
N THR A 59 -3.81 -3.28 -8.67
CA THR A 59 -3.72 -2.09 -9.51
C THR A 59 -2.29 -1.78 -9.94
N ASN A 60 -1.29 -1.95 -9.06
CA ASN A 60 0.12 -1.73 -9.39
C ASN A 60 0.61 -2.78 -10.41
N PHE A 61 0.22 -4.04 -10.26
CA PHE A 61 0.62 -5.11 -11.18
C PHE A 61 -0.02 -4.92 -12.56
N TRP A 62 -1.28 -4.52 -12.59
CA TRP A 62 -1.99 -4.17 -13.82
C TRP A 62 -1.31 -2.99 -14.56
N GLN A 63 -0.92 -1.94 -13.84
CA GLN A 63 -0.18 -0.80 -14.41
C GLN A 63 1.21 -1.20 -14.92
N PHE A 64 1.90 -2.09 -14.20
CA PHE A 64 3.21 -2.61 -14.58
C PHE A 64 3.18 -3.42 -15.89
N MET A 65 2.11 -4.19 -16.12
CA MET A 65 1.92 -4.96 -17.35
C MET A 65 1.47 -4.12 -18.55
N GLY A 66 0.80 -2.98 -18.32
CA GLY A 66 0.19 -2.17 -19.39
C GLY A 66 1.05 -1.02 -19.97
N GLY A 67 2.25 -0.76 -19.44
CA GLY A 67 3.01 0.48 -19.74
C GLY A 67 4.28 0.29 -20.58
N PRO A 68 4.47 1.03 -21.70
CA PRO A 68 5.69 0.96 -22.53
C PRO A 68 6.95 1.57 -21.87
N ALA A 69 6.82 2.17 -20.68
CA ALA A 69 7.89 2.89 -19.96
C ALA A 69 8.75 1.99 -19.04
N LEU A 70 8.58 0.67 -19.09
CA LEU A 70 9.24 -0.27 -18.17
C LEU A 70 10.78 -0.23 -18.23
N PRO A 71 11.43 -0.24 -19.42
CA PRO A 71 12.90 -0.24 -19.48
C PRO A 71 13.57 1.06 -18.98
N PRO A 72 13.07 2.27 -19.33
CA PRO A 72 13.54 3.52 -18.73
C PRO A 72 13.37 3.58 -17.22
N LEU A 73 12.25 3.05 -16.71
CA LEU A 73 11.95 3.04 -15.28
C LEU A 73 12.92 2.13 -14.50
N LEU A 74 13.19 0.92 -15.01
CA LEU A 74 14.13 -0.02 -14.41
C LEU A 74 15.57 0.50 -14.38
N ARG A 75 16.02 1.24 -15.41
CA ARG A 75 17.35 1.87 -15.39
C ARG A 75 17.47 2.96 -14.32
N ARG A 76 16.38 3.68 -14.03
CA ARG A 76 16.37 4.80 -13.07
C ARG A 76 16.15 4.34 -11.63
N LEU A 77 15.25 3.37 -11.41
CA LEU A 77 14.88 2.86 -10.09
C LEU A 77 15.64 1.59 -9.67
N GLY A 78 16.19 0.84 -10.63
CA GLY A 78 16.94 -0.40 -10.38
C GLY A 78 18.04 -0.28 -9.31
N PRO A 79 18.97 0.69 -9.37
CA PRO A 79 20.01 0.82 -8.36
C PRO A 79 19.45 1.14 -6.96
N MET A 80 18.40 1.95 -6.87
CA MET A 80 17.71 2.23 -5.61
C MET A 80 17.06 0.95 -5.04
N LEU A 81 16.36 0.18 -5.88
CA LEU A 81 15.74 -1.09 -5.47
C LEU A 81 16.79 -2.11 -5.03
N ALA A 82 17.93 -2.20 -5.72
CA ALA A 82 19.04 -3.06 -5.35
C ALA A 82 19.62 -2.67 -3.99
N ALA A 83 19.84 -1.37 -3.74
CA ALA A 83 20.32 -0.87 -2.45
C ALA A 83 19.34 -1.18 -1.31
N VAL A 84 18.03 -1.01 -1.53
CA VAL A 84 16.99 -1.37 -0.56
C VAL A 84 16.98 -2.88 -0.28
N ALA A 85 17.06 -3.72 -1.32
CA ALA A 85 17.08 -5.17 -1.17
C ALA A 85 18.31 -5.63 -0.37
N LEU A 86 19.51 -5.13 -0.73
CA LEU A 86 20.74 -5.42 -0.01
C LEU A 86 20.70 -4.93 1.43
N GLY A 87 20.21 -3.72 1.69
CA GLY A 87 20.05 -3.19 3.04
C GLY A 87 19.06 -4.00 3.89
N THR A 88 17.97 -4.47 3.29
CA THR A 88 16.98 -5.31 3.97
C THR A 88 17.58 -6.68 4.33
N LEU A 89 18.27 -7.33 3.39
CA LEU A 89 18.95 -8.61 3.64
C LEU A 89 20.04 -8.46 4.70
N ALA A 90 20.83 -7.38 4.64
CA ALA A 90 21.84 -7.08 5.63
C ALA A 90 21.23 -6.83 7.03
N GLY A 91 20.10 -6.11 7.10
CA GLY A 91 19.38 -5.87 8.36
C GLY A 91 18.81 -7.16 8.97
N VAL A 92 18.22 -8.04 8.15
CA VAL A 92 17.76 -9.36 8.58
C VAL A 92 18.94 -10.21 9.06
N TRP A 93 20.03 -10.24 8.30
CA TRP A 93 21.23 -10.99 8.67
C TRP A 93 21.85 -10.46 9.97
N ALA A 94 21.89 -9.14 10.16
CA ALA A 94 22.37 -8.53 11.40
C ALA A 94 21.45 -8.81 12.60
N GLY A 95 20.13 -8.86 12.40
CA GLY A 95 19.17 -9.20 13.46
C GLY A 95 19.14 -10.69 13.84
N LEU A 96 19.73 -11.56 13.01
CA LEU A 96 19.89 -13.00 13.28
C LEU A 96 21.22 -13.33 13.97
N LEU A 97 22.15 -12.37 14.09
CA LEU A 97 23.33 -12.53 14.91
C LEU A 97 22.88 -12.57 16.39
N PRO A 98 23.25 -13.62 17.15
CA PRO A 98 22.98 -13.64 18.58
C PRO A 98 23.73 -12.49 19.25
N GLY A 99 22.98 -11.56 19.85
CA GLY A 99 23.51 -10.56 20.77
C GLY A 99 23.86 -11.16 22.12
#